data_AF-A0A3A1VNJ9-F1
#
_entry.id   AF-A0A3A1VNJ9-F1
#
_cell.length_a   1.000
_cell.length_b   1.000
_cell.length_c   1.000
_cell.angle_alpha   90.00
_cell.angle_beta   90.00
_cell.angle_gamma   90.00
#
_symmetry.space_group_name_H-M   'P 1'
#
loop_
_entity.id
_entity.type
_entity.pdbx_description
1 polymer ?
#
loop_
_entity_poly.entity_id
_entity_poly.type
_entity_poly.pdbx_seq_one_letter_code
_entity_poly.pdbx_strand_id
1 'polypeptide(L)'
;MSVLEKAIKDCTTYDLAFCKFISANDAGATGAHQSGFYIPKNSWTILFDSVGIKGSNKEKLVKIRWQDDFETDSRFIYYGQGTRNEYRITRFGRGFPYLNQNHVGDLFVLIKVSDEYYRGYILETDEDIEHFLAAFGISSNQTNDLINTSLGRSETLPTLEELFKQYIAGLTVDFPETAQISAKAREFYQTINPRLIVSPDNLILNWLNTEFSLFKAIELDRYEKRISTPFASVDELVECANTLLNRRKSRAGKSLEHHLSEMFKINMLNFESQVITEDNKKPDFIFPGGEQYHNKVFNKENLFFLGAKTTCKDRWRQILNEADRIEYKHLFTLQQGISENQLVEMYKHKVVLVVPSLYIRSFPASFRDKILSLENFILRVKNKQ
;
A
#
# COMPACT_ATOMS: atom_id res chain seq x y z
N MET A 1 -16.25 -29.08 14.01
CA MET A 1 -15.68 -27.80 13.57
C MET A 1 -16.27 -27.45 12.22
N SER A 2 -16.81 -26.24 12.08
CA SER A 2 -17.26 -25.70 10.80
C SER A 2 -16.08 -25.55 9.82
N VAL A 3 -16.38 -25.34 8.54
CA VAL A 3 -15.36 -25.05 7.52
C VAL A 3 -14.54 -23.82 7.91
N LEU A 4 -15.20 -22.76 8.39
CA LEU A 4 -14.56 -21.54 8.89
C LEU A 4 -13.57 -21.84 10.02
N GLU A 5 -14.01 -22.56 11.06
CA GLU A 5 -13.16 -22.89 12.21
C GLU A 5 -11.92 -23.70 11.79
N LYS A 6 -12.08 -24.62 10.83
CA LYS A 6 -10.97 -25.39 10.27
C LYS A 6 -10.01 -24.50 9.48
N ALA A 7 -10.53 -23.60 8.65
CA ALA A 7 -9.72 -22.67 7.86
C ALA A 7 -8.89 -21.74 8.77
N ILE A 8 -9.51 -21.15 9.80
CA ILE A 8 -8.81 -20.32 10.79
C ILE A 8 -7.76 -21.15 11.54
N LYS A 9 -8.11 -22.35 12.00
CA LYS A 9 -7.20 -23.24 12.71
C LYS A 9 -5.98 -23.63 11.85
N ASP A 10 -6.19 -23.98 10.59
CA ASP A 10 -5.08 -24.41 9.74
C ASP A 10 -4.23 -23.21 9.31
N CYS A 11 -4.83 -22.06 9.04
CA CYS A 11 -4.08 -20.82 8.82
C CYS A 11 -3.26 -20.44 10.08
N THR A 12 -3.75 -20.67 11.30
CA THR A 12 -2.95 -20.42 12.51
C THR A 12 -1.90 -21.49 12.79
N THR A 13 -2.02 -22.67 12.17
CA THR A 13 -1.11 -23.82 12.40
C THR A 13 0.11 -23.82 11.46
N TYR A 14 -0.05 -23.42 10.20
CA TYR A 14 1.00 -23.53 9.17
C TYR A 14 1.47 -22.16 8.70
N ASP A 15 2.76 -21.99 8.41
CA ASP A 15 3.48 -20.71 8.22
C ASP A 15 3.21 -19.91 6.93
N LEU A 16 2.47 -20.46 5.97
CA LEU A 16 2.13 -19.74 4.74
C LEU A 16 0.73 -20.08 4.25
N ALA A 17 -0.12 -19.07 4.15
CA ALA A 17 -1.43 -19.17 3.53
C ALA A 17 -1.66 -18.04 2.51
N PHE A 18 -2.72 -18.15 1.72
CA PHE A 18 -3.09 -17.21 0.68
C PHE A 18 -4.62 -17.17 0.61
N CYS A 19 -5.21 -16.00 0.43
CA CYS A 19 -6.64 -15.90 0.15
C CYS A 19 -6.97 -14.95 -1.01
N LYS A 20 -8.03 -15.28 -1.75
CA LYS A 20 -8.63 -14.41 -2.76
C LYS A 20 -10.10 -14.73 -2.97
N PHE A 21 -10.86 -13.76 -3.45
CA PHE A 21 -12.17 -14.01 -4.02
C PHE A 21 -12.07 -14.75 -5.35
N ILE A 22 -12.94 -15.74 -5.57
CA ILE A 22 -13.03 -16.46 -6.84
C ILE A 22 -13.60 -15.51 -7.90
N SER A 23 -12.88 -15.33 -9.01
CA SER A 23 -13.32 -14.50 -10.12
C SER A 23 -14.09 -15.32 -11.17
N ALA A 24 -14.88 -14.65 -12.01
CA ALA A 24 -15.54 -15.28 -13.15
C ALA A 24 -14.57 -16.00 -14.11
N ASN A 25 -13.33 -15.51 -14.21
CA ASN A 25 -12.28 -16.14 -15.02
C ASN A 25 -11.74 -17.42 -14.37
N ASP A 26 -11.71 -17.49 -13.04
CA ASP A 26 -11.31 -18.72 -12.35
C ASP A 26 -12.37 -19.81 -12.56
N ALA A 27 -13.65 -19.45 -12.41
CA ALA A 27 -14.81 -20.31 -12.58
C ALA A 27 -15.08 -20.78 -14.02
N GLY A 28 -14.24 -20.40 -15.00
CA GLY A 28 -14.39 -20.79 -16.41
C GLY A 28 -15.60 -20.18 -17.13
N ALA A 29 -16.24 -19.16 -16.53
CA ALA A 29 -17.47 -18.55 -17.04
C ALA A 29 -17.28 -17.77 -18.36
N THR A 30 -16.05 -17.45 -18.74
CA THR A 30 -15.72 -16.65 -19.93
C THR A 30 -15.48 -17.47 -21.20
N GLY A 31 -15.71 -18.79 -21.18
CA GLY A 31 -15.56 -19.66 -22.36
C GLY A 31 -14.12 -19.83 -22.85
N ALA A 32 -13.13 -19.27 -22.15
CA ALA A 32 -11.72 -19.39 -22.47
C ALA A 32 -11.13 -20.70 -21.92
N HIS A 33 -10.16 -21.28 -22.63
CA HIS A 33 -9.41 -22.49 -22.25
C HIS A 33 -8.57 -22.37 -20.95
N GLN A 34 -8.68 -21.28 -20.20
CA GLN A 34 -7.91 -21.04 -18.98
C GLN A 34 -8.73 -21.45 -17.75
N SER A 35 -8.75 -22.74 -17.42
CA SER A 35 -9.36 -23.24 -16.19
C SER A 35 -8.35 -23.23 -15.03
N GLY A 36 -8.76 -22.68 -13.89
CA GLY A 36 -8.05 -22.79 -12.61
C GLY A 36 -7.73 -21.46 -11.93
N PHE A 37 -7.52 -21.52 -10.62
CA PHE A 37 -7.33 -20.35 -9.76
C PHE A 37 -6.08 -19.57 -10.14
N TYR A 38 -6.26 -18.32 -10.54
CA TYR A 38 -5.19 -17.35 -10.74
C TYR A 38 -4.52 -16.99 -9.42
N ILE A 39 -3.18 -16.98 -9.42
CA ILE A 39 -2.37 -16.52 -8.31
C ILE A 39 -1.60 -15.27 -8.74
N PRO A 40 -1.77 -14.15 -8.03
CA PRO A 40 -1.05 -12.90 -8.28
C PRO A 40 0.47 -13.09 -8.24
N LYS A 41 1.19 -12.29 -9.02
CA LYS A 41 2.65 -12.37 -9.07
C LYS A 41 3.33 -12.04 -7.75
N ASN A 42 2.76 -11.20 -6.89
CA ASN A 42 3.28 -10.90 -5.56
C ASN A 42 3.16 -12.10 -4.60
N SER A 43 2.30 -13.08 -4.90
CA SER A 43 2.04 -14.23 -4.04
C SER A 43 2.68 -15.52 -4.56
N TRP A 44 3.67 -15.44 -5.45
CA TRP A 44 4.30 -16.63 -6.08
C TRP A 44 4.91 -17.62 -5.08
N THR A 45 5.31 -17.16 -3.90
CA THR A 45 5.97 -17.95 -2.85
C THR A 45 5.04 -19.01 -2.22
N ILE A 46 3.71 -18.87 -2.34
CA ILE A 46 2.78 -19.95 -1.94
C ILE A 46 2.92 -21.17 -2.85
N LEU A 47 3.39 -21.00 -4.09
CA LEU A 47 3.46 -22.08 -5.09
C LEU A 47 4.87 -22.62 -5.30
N PHE A 48 5.89 -21.77 -5.25
CA PHE A 48 7.25 -22.09 -5.68
C PHE A 48 8.30 -21.46 -4.76
N ASP A 49 9.52 -22.00 -4.76
CA ASP A 49 10.65 -21.46 -3.98
C ASP A 49 11.52 -20.45 -4.75
N SER A 50 11.25 -20.28 -6.04
CA SER A 50 11.83 -19.20 -6.85
C SER A 50 10.82 -18.62 -7.83
N VAL A 51 10.96 -17.32 -8.11
CA VAL A 51 10.13 -16.58 -9.06
C VAL A 51 10.23 -17.18 -10.46
N GLY A 52 9.11 -17.20 -11.18
CA GLY A 52 9.04 -17.59 -12.58
C GLY A 52 9.72 -16.57 -13.50
N ILE A 53 10.43 -17.06 -14.52
CA ILE A 53 11.20 -16.25 -15.47
C ILE A 53 10.44 -16.20 -16.81
N LYS A 54 10.09 -15.00 -17.29
CA LYS A 54 9.43 -14.84 -18.59
C LYS A 54 10.29 -15.48 -19.69
N GLY A 55 9.67 -16.30 -20.54
CA GLY A 55 10.35 -17.11 -21.56
C GLY A 55 10.32 -18.62 -21.27
N SER A 56 10.11 -19.03 -20.02
CA SER A 56 9.96 -20.44 -19.64
C SER A 56 8.72 -20.68 -18.79
N ASN A 57 8.17 -21.90 -18.87
CA ASN A 57 7.14 -22.34 -17.93
C ASN A 57 7.82 -23.01 -16.72
N LYS A 58 7.15 -22.97 -15.57
CA LYS A 58 7.55 -23.69 -14.36
C LYS A 58 6.33 -24.42 -13.83
N GLU A 59 6.45 -25.69 -13.46
CA GLU A 59 5.33 -26.45 -12.92
C GLU A 59 5.75 -27.32 -11.73
N LYS A 60 4.78 -27.65 -10.88
CA LYS A 60 4.92 -28.50 -9.72
C LYS A 60 3.62 -29.25 -9.47
N LEU A 61 3.71 -30.55 -9.22
CA LEU A 61 2.56 -31.37 -8.80
C LEU A 61 2.45 -31.33 -7.28
N VAL A 62 1.22 -31.20 -6.79
CA VAL A 62 0.94 -31.10 -5.35
C VAL A 62 -0.38 -31.81 -5.04
N LYS A 63 -0.56 -32.20 -3.78
CA LYS A 63 -1.86 -32.63 -3.25
C LYS A 63 -2.51 -31.49 -2.48
N ILE A 64 -3.80 -31.26 -2.73
CA ILE A 64 -4.61 -30.29 -1.98
C ILE A 64 -5.79 -31.01 -1.35
N ARG A 65 -5.92 -30.92 -0.02
CA ARG A 65 -7.08 -31.40 0.74
C ARG A 65 -8.10 -30.28 0.89
N TRP A 66 -9.31 -30.48 0.36
CA TRP A 66 -10.37 -29.48 0.28
C TRP A 66 -11.43 -29.66 1.36
N GLN A 67 -11.81 -28.59 2.04
CA GLN A 67 -12.80 -28.57 3.13
C GLN A 67 -12.55 -29.60 4.25
N ASP A 68 -11.35 -30.17 4.30
CA ASP A 68 -10.98 -31.33 5.11
C ASP A 68 -11.76 -32.63 4.78
N ASP A 69 -12.33 -32.71 3.57
CA ASP A 69 -13.19 -33.81 3.09
C ASP A 69 -12.47 -34.70 2.06
N PHE A 70 -12.07 -34.13 0.91
CA PHE A 70 -11.46 -34.88 -0.20
C PHE A 70 -10.14 -34.27 -0.68
N GLU A 71 -9.37 -35.01 -1.48
CA GLU A 71 -8.07 -34.55 -2.02
C GLU A 71 -8.04 -34.52 -3.55
N THR A 72 -7.20 -33.64 -4.09
CA THR A 72 -6.93 -33.51 -5.53
C THR A 72 -5.43 -33.57 -5.83
N ASP A 73 -5.04 -34.27 -6.89
CA ASP A 73 -3.68 -34.21 -7.46
C ASP A 73 -3.59 -32.99 -8.40
N SER A 74 -3.33 -31.84 -7.79
CA SER A 74 -3.30 -30.54 -8.46
C SER A 74 -1.93 -30.22 -9.08
N ARG A 75 -1.93 -29.21 -9.96
CA ARG A 75 -0.71 -28.69 -10.59
C ARG A 75 -0.63 -27.18 -10.40
N PHE A 76 0.45 -26.73 -9.77
CA PHE A 76 0.89 -25.35 -9.80
C PHE A 76 1.68 -25.09 -11.07
N ILE A 77 1.38 -24.00 -11.76
CA ILE A 77 2.02 -23.67 -13.02
C ILE A 77 2.22 -22.15 -13.16
N TYR A 78 3.42 -21.77 -13.55
CA TYR A 78 3.73 -20.46 -14.08
C TYR A 78 3.78 -20.54 -15.61
N TYR A 79 2.90 -19.78 -16.27
CA TYR A 79 2.90 -19.60 -17.71
C TYR A 79 3.77 -18.40 -18.08
N GLY A 80 5.01 -18.66 -18.52
CA GLY A 80 5.95 -17.61 -18.95
C GLY A 80 6.21 -17.57 -20.45
N GLN A 81 5.72 -18.55 -21.22
CA GLN A 81 5.87 -18.60 -22.68
C GLN A 81 4.80 -17.79 -23.43
N GLY A 82 5.14 -17.35 -24.64
CA GLY A 82 4.26 -16.55 -25.49
C GLY A 82 3.88 -15.22 -24.83
N THR A 83 2.60 -14.84 -24.92
CA THR A 83 2.09 -13.61 -24.30
C THR A 83 1.84 -13.74 -22.79
N ARG A 84 1.77 -14.97 -22.25
CA ARG A 84 1.38 -15.23 -20.86
C ARG A 84 2.49 -14.97 -19.85
N ASN A 85 2.13 -14.44 -18.69
CA ASN A 85 3.04 -14.14 -17.59
C ASN A 85 2.26 -14.18 -16.26
N GLU A 86 1.77 -15.36 -15.90
CA GLU A 86 0.82 -15.57 -14.80
C GLU A 86 1.04 -16.90 -14.07
N TYR A 87 0.66 -16.97 -12.80
CA TYR A 87 0.65 -18.20 -12.00
C TYR A 87 -0.78 -18.72 -11.86
N ARG A 88 -0.94 -20.05 -11.88
CA ARG A 88 -2.23 -20.71 -11.69
C ARG A 88 -2.12 -22.02 -10.91
N ILE A 89 -3.22 -22.39 -10.28
CA ILE A 89 -3.48 -23.74 -9.74
C ILE A 89 -4.50 -24.41 -10.65
N THR A 90 -4.17 -25.60 -11.14
CA THR A 90 -4.92 -26.32 -12.16
C THR A 90 -5.02 -27.82 -11.81
N ARG A 91 -5.70 -28.61 -12.65
CA ARG A 91 -5.77 -30.08 -12.55
C ARG A 91 -6.48 -30.59 -11.28
N PHE A 92 -7.64 -30.03 -10.95
CA PHE A 92 -8.42 -30.48 -9.78
C PHE A 92 -9.16 -31.82 -9.97
N GLY A 93 -9.11 -32.42 -11.17
CA GLY A 93 -9.89 -33.62 -11.51
C GLY A 93 -11.25 -33.29 -12.14
N ARG A 94 -11.97 -34.34 -12.57
CA ARG A 94 -13.33 -34.18 -13.12
C ARG A 94 -14.33 -33.97 -11.99
N GLY A 95 -15.25 -33.02 -12.16
CA GLY A 95 -16.32 -32.77 -11.19
C GLY A 95 -15.88 -32.01 -9.93
N PHE A 96 -14.78 -31.27 -9.98
CA PHE A 96 -14.37 -30.43 -8.86
C PHE A 96 -15.46 -29.38 -8.55
N PRO A 97 -16.02 -29.36 -7.33
CA PRO A 97 -17.25 -28.64 -7.04
C PRO A 97 -17.06 -27.12 -7.07
N TYR A 98 -15.89 -26.60 -6.72
CA TYR A 98 -15.70 -25.15 -6.47
C TYR A 98 -15.27 -24.32 -7.68
N LEU A 99 -15.20 -24.92 -8.87
CA LEU A 99 -14.80 -24.23 -10.11
C LEU A 99 -15.99 -24.08 -11.06
N ASN A 100 -17.04 -23.41 -10.59
CA ASN A 100 -18.25 -23.13 -11.35
C ASN A 100 -18.83 -21.74 -10.99
N GLN A 101 -19.82 -21.28 -11.75
CA GLN A 101 -20.36 -19.91 -11.64
C GLN A 101 -21.01 -19.59 -10.29
N ASN A 102 -21.52 -20.59 -9.56
CA ASN A 102 -22.18 -20.38 -8.27
C ASN A 102 -21.20 -19.97 -7.16
N HIS A 103 -19.90 -20.22 -7.35
CA HIS A 103 -18.86 -19.89 -6.38
C HIS A 103 -18.09 -18.61 -6.73
N VAL A 104 -18.54 -17.84 -7.74
CA VAL A 104 -17.95 -16.53 -8.03
C VAL A 104 -18.29 -15.57 -6.91
N GLY A 105 -17.28 -14.99 -6.28
CA GLY A 105 -17.45 -14.14 -5.09
C GLY A 105 -17.15 -14.85 -3.77
N ASP A 106 -17.03 -16.18 -3.76
CA ASP A 106 -16.62 -16.93 -2.56
C ASP A 106 -15.14 -16.67 -2.24
N LEU A 107 -14.77 -16.79 -0.97
CA LEU A 107 -13.37 -16.66 -0.54
C LEU A 107 -12.65 -18.01 -0.65
N PHE A 108 -11.70 -18.10 -1.56
CA PHE A 108 -10.73 -19.20 -1.65
C PHE A 108 -9.55 -18.93 -0.72
N VAL A 109 -9.22 -19.93 0.10
CA VAL A 109 -8.06 -19.96 1.00
C VAL A 109 -7.19 -21.17 0.68
N LEU A 110 -5.88 -20.96 0.54
CA LEU A 110 -4.89 -22.01 0.33
C LEU A 110 -3.81 -21.95 1.40
N ILE A 111 -3.43 -23.08 1.98
CA ILE A 111 -2.51 -23.18 3.11
C ILE A 111 -1.42 -24.19 2.77
N LYS A 112 -0.15 -23.79 2.86
CA LYS A 112 1.02 -24.65 2.62
C LYS A 112 1.33 -25.46 3.87
N VAL A 113 1.08 -26.77 3.83
CA VAL A 113 1.41 -27.69 4.92
C VAL A 113 2.83 -28.23 4.79
N SER A 114 3.21 -28.61 3.57
CA SER A 114 4.58 -28.97 3.21
C SER A 114 4.86 -28.54 1.77
N ASP A 115 6.02 -28.90 1.23
CA ASP A 115 6.39 -28.49 -0.11
C ASP A 115 5.40 -28.98 -1.19
N GLU A 116 4.86 -30.18 -1.03
CA GLU A 116 3.95 -30.85 -1.98
C GLU A 116 2.53 -31.11 -1.43
N TYR A 117 2.23 -30.67 -0.20
CA TYR A 117 0.93 -30.88 0.44
C TYR A 117 0.32 -29.58 0.95
N TYR A 118 -0.95 -29.36 0.61
CA TYR A 118 -1.69 -28.12 0.88
C TYR A 118 -3.09 -28.42 1.38
N ARG A 119 -3.70 -27.42 2.03
CA ARG A 119 -5.13 -27.42 2.37
C ARG A 119 -5.83 -26.29 1.66
N GLY A 120 -7.04 -26.54 1.20
CA GLY A 120 -7.89 -25.60 0.48
C GLY A 120 -9.25 -25.46 1.13
N TYR A 121 -9.71 -24.23 1.31
CA TYR A 121 -11.03 -23.91 1.85
C TYR A 121 -11.75 -22.91 0.96
N ILE A 122 -13.05 -23.10 0.79
CA ILE A 122 -13.96 -22.13 0.15
C ILE A 122 -14.95 -21.69 1.23
N LEU A 123 -15.03 -20.39 1.49
CA LEU A 123 -16.03 -19.79 2.36
C LEU A 123 -17.08 -19.12 1.49
N GLU A 124 -18.33 -19.53 1.66
CA GLU A 124 -19.43 -19.20 0.74
C GLU A 124 -20.37 -18.12 1.30
N THR A 125 -20.43 -17.96 2.63
CA THR A 125 -21.32 -17.01 3.29
C THR A 125 -20.59 -15.71 3.63
N ASP A 126 -21.27 -14.56 3.49
CA ASP A 126 -20.70 -13.26 3.86
C ASP A 126 -20.25 -13.23 5.33
N GLU A 127 -21.01 -13.86 6.22
CA GLU A 127 -20.68 -13.97 7.65
C GLU A 127 -19.37 -14.73 7.89
N ASP A 128 -19.18 -15.89 7.25
CA ASP A 128 -17.95 -16.67 7.39
C ASP A 128 -16.74 -15.93 6.77
N ILE A 129 -16.96 -15.25 5.64
CA ILE A 129 -15.93 -14.47 4.97
C ILE A 129 -15.49 -13.30 5.86
N GLU A 130 -16.44 -12.51 6.38
CA GLU A 130 -16.14 -11.38 7.26
C GLU A 130 -15.43 -11.85 8.54
N HIS A 131 -15.87 -12.97 9.13
CA HIS A 131 -15.25 -13.51 10.33
C HIS A 131 -13.83 -14.04 10.07
N PHE A 132 -13.60 -14.74 8.94
CA PHE A 132 -12.26 -15.16 8.54
C PHE A 132 -11.34 -13.96 8.31
N LEU A 133 -11.80 -12.97 7.56
CA LEU A 133 -11.04 -11.76 7.25
C LEU A 133 -10.69 -10.98 8.53
N ALA A 134 -11.65 -10.84 9.44
CA ALA A 134 -11.44 -10.22 10.74
C ALA A 134 -10.40 -10.99 11.59
N ALA A 135 -10.43 -12.33 11.57
CA ALA A 135 -9.48 -13.17 12.32
C ALA A 135 -8.01 -12.95 11.91
N PHE A 136 -7.77 -12.52 10.67
CA PHE A 136 -6.43 -12.23 10.15
C PHE A 136 -6.17 -10.73 9.92
N GLY A 137 -7.08 -9.85 10.35
CA GLY A 137 -6.95 -8.40 10.17
C GLY A 137 -6.91 -7.94 8.71
N ILE A 138 -7.48 -8.72 7.80
CA ILE A 138 -7.50 -8.46 6.36
C ILE A 138 -8.79 -7.72 6.03
N SER A 139 -8.73 -6.58 5.34
CA SER A 139 -9.95 -5.97 4.80
C SER A 139 -10.35 -6.61 3.46
N SER A 140 -11.63 -6.59 3.10
CA SER A 140 -12.13 -7.22 1.85
C SER A 140 -11.43 -6.74 0.57
N ASN A 141 -10.90 -5.51 0.57
CA ASN A 141 -10.10 -4.92 -0.51
C ASN A 141 -8.60 -5.28 -0.49
N GLN A 142 -8.12 -6.01 0.53
CA GLN A 142 -6.74 -6.50 0.69
C GLN A 142 -6.59 -7.99 0.33
N THR A 143 -7.66 -8.64 -0.15
CA THR A 143 -7.61 -10.01 -0.66
C THR A 143 -6.77 -10.09 -1.96
N ASN A 144 -6.22 -11.26 -2.30
CA ASN A 144 -5.16 -11.48 -3.31
C ASN A 144 -3.72 -11.27 -2.79
N ASP A 145 -3.47 -11.53 -1.51
CA ASP A 145 -2.13 -11.52 -0.95
C ASP A 145 -1.87 -12.73 -0.02
N LEU A 146 -0.60 -12.92 0.34
CA LEU A 146 -0.19 -13.97 1.28
C LEU A 146 -0.62 -13.63 2.69
N ILE A 147 -1.26 -14.59 3.35
CA ILE A 147 -1.46 -14.59 4.79
C ILE A 147 -0.15 -15.11 5.40
N ASN A 148 0.61 -14.21 6.03
CA ASN A 148 1.81 -14.58 6.76
C ASN A 148 1.39 -15.05 8.16
N THR A 149 1.36 -16.35 8.35
CA THR A 149 0.80 -17.03 9.52
C THR A 149 1.85 -17.31 10.61
N SER A 150 3.06 -16.77 10.45
CA SER A 150 4.06 -16.69 11.53
C SER A 150 3.64 -15.81 12.73
N LEU A 151 2.40 -15.32 12.74
CA LEU A 151 1.68 -14.71 13.87
C LEU A 151 1.24 -15.73 14.95
N GLY A 152 1.40 -17.05 14.71
CA GLY A 152 0.97 -18.10 15.65
C GLY A 152 1.93 -18.47 16.79
N ARG A 153 3.15 -17.91 16.86
CA ARG A 153 4.10 -18.17 17.95
C ARG A 153 4.82 -16.90 18.41
N SER A 154 4.33 -16.37 19.54
CA SER A 154 4.92 -15.38 20.46
C SER A 154 4.09 -14.09 20.52
N GLU A 155 3.41 -13.89 21.65
CA GLU A 155 2.69 -12.67 22.08
C GLU A 155 1.72 -12.10 21.04
N THR A 156 0.41 -12.14 21.29
CA THR A 156 -0.61 -11.50 20.43
C THR A 156 -0.14 -10.08 20.09
N LEU A 157 0.30 -9.87 18.84
CA LEU A 157 0.64 -8.52 18.40
C LEU A 157 -0.64 -7.69 18.58
N PRO A 158 -0.56 -6.54 19.24
CA PRO A 158 -1.74 -5.74 19.47
C PRO A 158 -2.29 -5.30 18.11
N THR A 159 -3.61 -5.32 17.99
CA THR A 159 -4.30 -4.74 16.84
C THR A 159 -4.00 -3.25 16.76
N LEU A 160 -4.12 -2.65 15.57
CA LEU A 160 -4.02 -1.19 15.43
C LEU A 160 -5.01 -0.48 16.36
N GLU A 161 -6.20 -1.03 16.54
CA GLU A 161 -7.20 -0.46 17.44
C GLU A 161 -6.74 -0.46 18.91
N GLU A 162 -6.14 -1.55 19.38
CA GLU A 162 -5.58 -1.63 20.75
C GLU A 162 -4.42 -0.66 20.94
N LEU A 163 -3.51 -0.58 19.96
CA LEU A 163 -2.41 0.39 19.97
C LEU A 163 -2.93 1.83 20.00
N PHE A 164 -3.95 2.13 19.21
CA PHE A 164 -4.56 3.46 19.17
C PHE A 164 -5.23 3.79 20.51
N LYS A 165 -6.03 2.87 21.08
CA LYS A 165 -6.69 3.06 22.38
C LYS A 165 -5.66 3.33 23.48
N GLN A 166 -4.60 2.52 23.56
CA GLN A 166 -3.54 2.71 24.54
C GLN A 166 -2.84 4.06 24.39
N TYR A 167 -2.54 4.45 23.16
CA TYR A 167 -1.91 5.73 22.88
C TYR A 167 -2.81 6.91 23.23
N ILE A 168 -4.08 6.88 22.80
CA ILE A 168 -5.07 7.94 23.07
C ILE A 168 -5.29 8.12 24.57
N ALA A 169 -5.38 7.02 25.34
CA ALA A 169 -5.52 7.05 26.78
C ALA A 169 -4.29 7.66 27.49
N GLY A 170 -3.10 7.54 26.90
CA GLY A 170 -1.86 8.11 27.43
C GLY A 170 -1.59 9.56 27.01
N LEU A 171 -2.43 10.18 26.18
CA LEU A 171 -2.21 11.54 25.71
C LEU A 171 -2.50 12.58 26.79
N THR A 172 -1.55 13.49 27.02
CA THR A 172 -1.70 14.65 27.92
C THR A 172 -2.23 15.90 27.23
N VAL A 173 -2.37 15.84 25.90
CA VAL A 173 -2.88 16.92 25.05
C VAL A 173 -4.04 16.42 24.20
N ASP A 174 -4.92 17.34 23.80
CA ASP A 174 -6.05 16.99 22.94
C ASP A 174 -5.58 16.47 21.58
N PHE A 175 -4.66 17.21 20.95
CA PHE A 175 -4.08 16.87 19.66
C PHE A 175 -2.55 16.99 19.72
N PRO A 176 -1.83 15.87 19.62
CA PRO A 176 -0.37 15.89 19.49
C PRO A 176 0.09 16.55 18.19
N GLU A 177 1.36 16.95 18.16
CA GLU A 177 1.97 17.53 16.97
C GLU A 177 1.97 16.54 15.79
N THR A 178 1.86 17.05 14.56
CA THR A 178 1.81 16.20 13.36
C THR A 178 3.00 15.24 13.29
N ALA A 179 4.21 15.72 13.60
CA ALA A 179 5.42 14.90 13.62
C ALA A 179 5.34 13.71 14.59
N GLN A 180 4.74 13.91 15.78
CA GLN A 180 4.57 12.85 16.78
C GLN A 180 3.58 11.79 16.28
N ILE A 181 2.49 12.23 15.65
CA ILE A 181 1.47 11.31 15.12
C ILE A 181 2.00 10.54 13.91
N SER A 182 2.73 11.20 12.99
CA SER A 182 3.41 10.53 11.89
C SER A 182 4.42 9.50 12.41
N ALA A 183 5.22 9.84 13.42
CA ALA A 183 6.18 8.91 14.02
C ALA A 183 5.50 7.70 14.66
N LYS A 184 4.44 7.91 15.45
CA LYS A 184 3.68 6.82 16.07
C LYS A 184 2.94 5.96 15.06
N ALA A 185 2.42 6.54 13.98
CA ALA A 185 1.83 5.76 12.90
C ALA A 185 2.84 4.79 12.25
N ARG A 186 4.09 5.23 12.04
CA ARG A 186 5.16 4.36 11.53
C ARG A 186 5.53 3.27 12.52
N GLU A 187 5.65 3.62 13.80
CA GLU A 187 5.90 2.66 14.88
C GLU A 187 4.82 1.57 14.93
N PHE A 188 3.54 1.95 14.97
CA PHE A 188 2.44 0.99 14.98
C PHE A 188 2.41 0.13 13.72
N TYR A 189 2.62 0.72 12.55
CA TYR A 189 2.71 -0.04 11.32
C TYR A 189 3.87 -1.06 11.37
N GLN A 190 5.01 -0.69 11.94
CA GLN A 190 6.15 -1.59 12.10
C GLN A 190 5.88 -2.68 13.15
N THR A 191 5.21 -2.36 14.26
CA THR A 191 4.83 -3.31 15.31
C THR A 191 3.97 -4.43 14.75
N ILE A 192 2.97 -4.10 13.92
CA ILE A 192 2.07 -5.10 13.33
C ILE A 192 2.68 -5.78 12.09
N ASN A 193 3.67 -5.17 11.43
CA ASN A 193 4.34 -5.71 10.23
C ASN A 193 5.88 -5.84 10.40
N PRO A 194 6.39 -6.54 11.44
CA PRO A 194 7.81 -6.46 11.82
C PRO A 194 8.78 -7.03 10.78
N ARG A 195 8.30 -7.84 9.84
CA ARG A 195 9.12 -8.56 8.85
C ARG A 195 8.76 -8.27 7.40
N LEU A 196 7.88 -7.29 7.15
CA LEU A 196 7.41 -7.01 5.81
C LEU A 196 8.43 -6.14 5.07
N ILE A 197 9.08 -6.70 4.04
CA ILE A 197 9.88 -5.92 3.09
C ILE A 197 8.92 -5.26 2.11
N VAL A 198 8.74 -3.95 2.27
CA VAL A 198 7.83 -3.15 1.45
C VAL A 198 8.65 -2.19 0.60
N SER A 199 8.31 -2.05 -0.69
CA SER A 199 8.90 -1.02 -1.53
C SER A 199 8.60 0.39 -0.98
N PRO A 200 9.46 1.40 -1.22
CA PRO A 200 9.20 2.77 -0.77
C PRO A 200 7.80 3.28 -1.16
N ASP A 201 7.35 2.95 -2.37
CA ASP A 201 6.03 3.33 -2.90
C ASP A 201 4.84 2.76 -2.10
N ASN A 202 4.93 1.51 -1.63
CA ASN A 202 3.86 0.92 -0.81
C ASN A 202 3.98 1.35 0.65
N LEU A 203 5.21 1.48 1.15
CA LEU A 203 5.48 1.83 2.54
C LEU A 203 4.96 3.24 2.88
N ILE A 204 5.19 4.21 1.98
CA ILE A 204 4.68 5.58 2.17
C ILE A 204 3.15 5.61 2.25
N LEU A 205 2.46 4.82 1.42
CA LEU A 205 1.01 4.75 1.42
C LEU A 205 0.47 4.12 2.70
N ASN A 206 1.11 3.05 3.17
CA ASN A 206 0.72 2.40 4.41
C ASN A 206 0.94 3.30 5.63
N TRP A 207 2.07 4.00 5.71
CA TRP A 207 2.31 4.99 6.76
C TRP A 207 1.26 6.10 6.78
N LEU A 208 0.91 6.65 5.61
CA LEU A 208 -0.13 7.66 5.48
C LEU A 208 -1.51 7.14 5.90
N ASN A 209 -1.86 5.91 5.50
CA ASN A 209 -3.13 5.27 5.88
C ASN A 209 -3.20 5.00 7.39
N THR A 210 -2.14 4.46 7.98
CA THR A 210 -2.07 4.25 9.43
C THR A 210 -2.16 5.57 10.18
N GLU A 211 -1.49 6.64 9.72
CA GLU A 211 -1.59 7.95 10.33
C GLU A 211 -3.01 8.52 10.23
N PHE A 212 -3.64 8.41 9.07
CA PHE A 212 -5.01 8.88 8.88
C PHE A 212 -5.98 8.17 9.83
N SER A 213 -5.85 6.84 9.98
CA SER A 213 -6.67 6.06 10.91
C SER A 213 -6.41 6.45 12.37
N LEU A 214 -5.14 6.60 12.78
CA LEU A 214 -4.78 7.07 14.12
C LEU A 214 -5.33 8.47 14.40
N PHE A 215 -5.20 9.38 13.44
CA PHE A 215 -5.75 10.73 13.57
C PHE A 215 -7.28 10.70 13.70
N LYS A 216 -7.96 9.89 12.89
CA LYS A 216 -9.42 9.75 12.97
C LYS A 216 -9.85 9.17 14.32
N ALA A 217 -9.09 8.23 14.88
CA ALA A 217 -9.36 7.70 16.21
C ALA A 217 -9.22 8.78 17.31
N ILE A 218 -8.15 9.60 17.25
CA ILE A 218 -8.00 10.76 18.16
C ILE A 218 -9.15 11.75 17.95
N GLU A 219 -9.48 12.09 16.70
CA GLU A 219 -10.54 13.05 16.39
C GLU A 219 -11.89 12.58 16.91
N LEU A 220 -12.24 11.30 16.72
CA LEU A 220 -13.48 10.72 17.24
C LEU A 220 -13.52 10.77 18.76
N ASP A 221 -12.47 10.34 19.44
CA ASP A 221 -12.39 10.37 20.91
C ASP A 221 -12.55 11.79 21.48
N ARG A 222 -11.85 12.78 20.91
CA ARG A 222 -11.91 14.17 21.41
C ARG A 222 -13.23 14.86 21.10
N TYR A 223 -13.85 14.53 19.97
CA TYR A 223 -15.06 15.20 19.51
C TYR A 223 -16.34 14.42 19.78
N GLU A 224 -16.29 13.20 20.30
CA GLU A 224 -17.44 12.31 20.53
C GLU A 224 -18.60 13.04 21.21
N LYS A 225 -18.31 13.70 22.33
CA LYS A 225 -19.32 14.46 23.07
C LYS A 225 -19.87 15.61 22.23
N ARG A 226 -19.00 16.36 21.54
CA ARG A 226 -19.41 17.54 20.76
C ARG A 226 -20.27 17.17 19.55
N ILE A 227 -19.96 16.09 18.85
CA ILE A 227 -20.74 15.63 17.69
C ILE A 227 -22.06 14.96 18.10
N SER A 228 -22.14 14.46 19.34
CA SER A 228 -23.34 13.83 19.90
C SER A 228 -24.31 14.84 20.55
N THR A 229 -23.90 16.11 20.68
CA THR A 229 -24.75 17.19 21.21
C THR A 229 -25.33 18.06 20.09
N PRO A 230 -26.64 18.41 20.14
CA PRO A 230 -27.24 19.34 19.19
C PRO A 230 -26.51 20.69 19.15
N PHE A 231 -26.42 21.28 17.95
CA PHE A 231 -25.91 22.64 17.76
C PHE A 231 -27.02 23.64 18.04
N ALA A 232 -26.72 24.73 18.75
CA ALA A 232 -27.67 25.78 19.09
C ALA A 232 -28.04 26.66 17.88
N SER A 233 -27.17 26.71 16.87
CA SER A 233 -27.41 27.47 15.63
C SER A 233 -26.66 26.86 14.44
N VAL A 234 -27.03 27.32 13.23
CA VAL A 234 -26.30 27.00 12.00
C VAL A 234 -24.88 27.54 12.06
N ASP A 235 -24.67 28.73 12.63
CA ASP A 235 -23.34 29.36 12.74
C ASP A 235 -22.39 28.52 13.60
N GLU A 236 -22.88 28.00 14.73
CA GLU A 236 -22.10 27.12 15.60
C GLU A 236 -21.69 25.80 14.89
N LEU A 237 -22.59 25.25 14.08
CA LEU A 237 -22.31 24.08 13.24
C LEU A 237 -21.20 24.40 12.22
N VAL A 238 -21.30 25.54 11.54
CA VAL A 238 -20.34 25.97 10.52
C VAL A 238 -18.96 26.24 11.15
N GLU A 239 -18.91 26.89 12.31
CA GLU A 239 -17.66 27.14 13.03
C GLU A 239 -16.96 25.85 13.46
N CYS A 240 -17.73 24.90 14.01
CA CYS A 240 -17.22 23.59 14.38
C CYS A 240 -16.67 22.84 13.16
N ALA A 241 -17.44 22.79 12.06
CA ALA A 241 -17.03 22.13 10.82
C ALA A 241 -15.74 22.76 10.24
N ASN A 242 -15.65 24.09 10.23
CA ASN A 242 -14.47 24.80 9.74
C ASN A 242 -13.23 24.50 10.60
N THR A 243 -13.38 24.42 11.92
CA THR A 243 -12.29 24.07 12.84
C THR A 243 -11.74 22.67 12.52
N LEU A 244 -12.62 21.68 12.36
CA LEU A 244 -12.23 20.30 12.00
C LEU A 244 -11.56 20.24 10.62
N LEU A 245 -12.15 20.89 9.62
CA LEU A 245 -11.61 20.92 8.25
C LEU A 245 -10.25 21.61 8.17
N ASN A 246 -10.06 22.72 8.89
CA ASN A 246 -8.79 23.44 8.90
C ASN A 246 -7.69 22.63 9.60
N ARG A 247 -8.01 21.91 10.68
CA ARG A 247 -7.06 20.99 11.32
C ARG A 247 -6.62 19.89 10.35
N ARG A 248 -7.57 19.24 9.66
CA ARG A 248 -7.30 18.22 8.64
C ARG A 248 -6.38 18.75 7.53
N LYS A 249 -6.66 19.95 7.01
CA LYS A 249 -5.87 20.60 5.95
C LYS A 249 -4.43 20.92 6.40
N SER A 250 -4.27 21.52 7.58
CA SER A 250 -2.94 21.89 8.10
C SER A 250 -2.04 20.67 8.31
N ARG A 251 -2.62 19.56 8.77
CA ARG A 251 -1.89 18.33 9.05
C ARG A 251 -1.48 17.57 7.79
N ALA A 252 -2.36 17.45 6.81
CA ALA A 252 -2.13 16.59 5.65
C ALA A 252 -0.87 16.97 4.85
N GLY A 253 -0.54 18.26 4.76
CA GLY A 253 0.70 18.73 4.12
C GLY A 253 1.95 18.28 4.90
N LYS A 254 2.03 18.68 6.17
CA LYS A 254 3.15 18.35 7.06
C LYS A 254 3.35 16.84 7.24
N SER A 255 2.25 16.07 7.33
CA SER A 255 2.28 14.60 7.42
C SER A 255 3.05 13.99 6.25
N LEU A 256 2.75 14.44 5.02
CA LEU A 256 3.42 13.96 3.83
C LEU A 256 4.93 14.28 3.85
N GLU A 257 5.30 15.49 4.23
CA GLU A 257 6.71 15.89 4.37
C GLU A 257 7.42 15.05 5.45
N HIS A 258 6.79 14.80 6.60
CA HIS A 258 7.39 13.97 7.66
C HIS A 258 7.63 12.53 7.22
N HIS A 259 6.69 11.92 6.49
CA HIS A 259 6.86 10.56 5.98
C HIS A 259 7.90 10.48 4.85
N LEU A 260 7.95 11.46 3.95
CA LEU A 260 8.99 11.53 2.92
C LEU A 260 10.38 11.73 3.55
N SER A 261 10.50 12.61 4.55
CA SER A 261 11.74 12.82 5.29
C SER A 261 12.23 11.51 5.91
N GLU A 262 11.35 10.76 6.57
CA GLU A 262 11.71 9.44 7.12
C GLU A 262 12.10 8.46 6.00
N MET A 263 11.35 8.44 4.90
CA MET A 263 11.63 7.58 3.75
C MET A 263 13.04 7.81 3.20
N PHE A 264 13.46 9.06 3.08
CA PHE A 264 14.80 9.40 2.59
C PHE A 264 15.89 9.01 3.60
N LYS A 265 15.63 9.17 4.91
CA LYS A 265 16.56 8.74 5.98
C LYS A 265 16.79 7.23 5.95
N ILE A 266 15.73 6.42 5.93
CA ILE A 266 15.87 4.96 5.93
C ILE A 266 16.52 4.43 4.64
N ASN A 267 16.44 5.19 3.54
CA ASN A 267 17.12 4.88 2.27
C ASN A 267 18.55 5.45 2.20
N MET A 268 19.02 6.10 3.27
CA MET A 268 20.35 6.70 3.41
C MET A 268 20.66 7.76 2.34
N LEU A 269 19.69 8.61 2.03
CA LEU A 269 19.94 9.79 1.20
C LEU A 269 20.45 10.95 2.06
N ASN A 270 21.44 11.68 1.54
CA ASN A 270 21.81 13.00 2.03
C ASN A 270 20.75 14.00 1.54
N PHE A 271 20.12 14.74 2.46
CA PHE A 271 19.17 15.79 2.11
C PHE A 271 19.04 16.79 3.25
N GLU A 272 18.52 17.96 2.94
CA GLU A 272 18.17 18.99 3.91
C GLU A 272 16.79 19.55 3.56
N SER A 273 15.96 19.77 4.58
CA SER A 273 14.68 20.45 4.47
C SER A 273 14.80 21.89 4.97
N GLN A 274 13.89 22.76 4.56
CA GLN A 274 13.89 24.18 4.99
C GLN A 274 15.15 24.97 4.60
N VAL A 275 15.91 24.50 3.60
CA VAL A 275 17.03 25.23 3.00
C VAL A 275 16.53 26.56 2.47
N ILE A 276 17.19 27.65 2.85
CA ILE A 276 16.86 28.98 2.33
C ILE A 276 17.53 29.13 0.97
N THR A 277 16.73 29.29 -0.08
CA THR A 277 17.20 29.50 -1.45
C THR A 277 17.03 30.97 -1.85
N GLU A 278 16.85 31.25 -3.15
CA GLU A 278 16.61 32.59 -3.64
C GLU A 278 15.31 33.18 -3.03
N ASP A 279 15.27 34.51 -2.86
CA ASP A 279 14.10 35.24 -2.34
C ASP A 279 13.49 34.72 -1.02
N ASN A 280 14.34 34.19 -0.13
CA ASN A 280 13.94 33.56 1.13
C ASN A 280 12.93 32.41 0.96
N LYS A 281 12.92 31.76 -0.21
CA LYS A 281 12.12 30.56 -0.45
C LYS A 281 12.68 29.38 0.34
N LYS A 282 11.80 28.44 0.64
CA LYS A 282 12.08 27.25 1.44
C LYS A 282 11.49 26.04 0.75
N PRO A 283 12.19 25.48 -0.26
CA PRO A 283 11.86 24.19 -0.83
C PRO A 283 11.63 23.13 0.26
N ASP A 284 10.73 22.19 0.00
CA ASP A 284 10.43 21.11 0.95
C ASP A 284 11.68 20.23 1.17
N PHE A 285 12.37 19.84 0.10
CA PHE A 285 13.61 19.06 0.15
C PHE A 285 14.64 19.48 -0.91
N ILE A 286 15.89 19.61 -0.49
CA ILE A 286 17.07 19.76 -1.35
C ILE A 286 18.04 18.61 -1.11
N PHE A 287 18.58 18.05 -2.20
CA PHE A 287 19.56 16.98 -2.16
C PHE A 287 20.83 17.41 -2.90
N PRO A 288 22.04 17.19 -2.35
CA PRO A 288 22.30 16.55 -1.05
C PRO A 288 22.09 17.47 0.17
N GLY A 289 21.97 18.78 -0.02
CA GLY A 289 21.73 19.73 1.08
C GLY A 289 21.99 21.19 0.67
N GLY A 290 21.80 22.12 1.61
CA GLY A 290 21.96 23.55 1.41
C GLY A 290 23.41 23.96 1.13
N GLU A 291 24.38 23.34 1.79
CA GLU A 291 25.80 23.60 1.56
C GLU A 291 26.18 23.42 0.09
N GLN A 292 25.79 22.29 -0.51
CA GLN A 292 26.06 21.98 -1.92
C GLN A 292 25.22 22.88 -2.85
N TYR A 293 23.98 23.21 -2.44
CA TYR A 293 23.12 24.13 -3.17
C TYR A 293 23.69 25.56 -3.26
N HIS A 294 24.43 26.03 -2.26
CA HIS A 294 25.06 27.36 -2.29
C HIS A 294 26.49 27.34 -2.85
N ASN A 295 27.15 26.19 -2.86
CA ASN A 295 28.49 26.05 -3.40
C ASN A 295 28.51 26.12 -4.94
N LYS A 296 28.89 27.27 -5.52
CA LYS A 296 28.92 27.52 -6.98
C LYS A 296 29.77 26.55 -7.79
N VAL A 297 30.79 25.92 -7.20
CA VAL A 297 31.62 24.92 -7.91
C VAL A 297 31.03 23.51 -7.88
N PHE A 298 30.02 23.26 -7.04
CA PHE A 298 29.31 21.99 -7.02
C PHE A 298 28.55 21.78 -8.33
N ASN A 299 28.57 20.54 -8.86
CA ASN A 299 27.90 20.23 -10.12
C ASN A 299 26.37 20.30 -9.95
N LYS A 300 25.72 21.23 -10.66
CA LYS A 300 24.27 21.41 -10.61
C LYS A 300 23.48 20.17 -11.07
N GLU A 301 24.07 19.31 -11.89
CA GLU A 301 23.44 18.06 -12.35
C GLU A 301 23.31 17.00 -11.25
N ASN A 302 23.96 17.22 -10.09
CA ASN A 302 23.86 16.39 -8.90
C ASN A 302 22.96 17.05 -7.83
N LEU A 303 22.36 18.21 -8.11
CA LEU A 303 21.39 18.85 -7.23
C LEU A 303 19.97 18.39 -7.58
N PHE A 304 19.20 18.00 -6.58
CA PHE A 304 17.79 17.67 -6.75
C PHE A 304 16.92 18.51 -5.82
N PHE A 305 15.76 18.87 -6.35
CA PHE A 305 14.65 19.50 -5.64
C PHE A 305 13.50 18.52 -5.64
N LEU A 306 12.82 18.37 -4.50
CA LEU A 306 11.53 17.69 -4.42
C LEU A 306 10.54 18.55 -3.64
N GLY A 307 9.48 19.00 -4.31
CA GLY A 307 8.31 19.56 -3.65
C GLY A 307 7.32 18.44 -3.27
N ALA A 308 6.63 18.57 -2.15
CA ALA A 308 5.65 17.60 -1.67
C ALA A 308 4.25 18.24 -1.64
N LYS A 309 3.32 17.70 -2.43
CA LYS A 309 1.92 18.17 -2.44
C LYS A 309 0.97 16.98 -2.45
N THR A 310 0.14 16.85 -1.42
CA THR A 310 -0.93 15.82 -1.38
C THR A 310 -1.84 15.88 -2.60
N THR A 311 -2.11 17.10 -3.10
CA THR A 311 -2.87 17.33 -4.33
C THR A 311 -2.29 18.50 -5.10
N CYS A 312 -1.97 18.29 -6.38
CA CYS A 312 -1.31 19.27 -7.23
C CYS A 312 -2.27 20.37 -7.72
N LYS A 313 -3.43 20.02 -8.32
CA LYS A 313 -4.39 20.97 -8.97
C LYS A 313 -3.66 22.22 -9.54
N ASP A 314 -4.05 23.45 -9.25
CA ASP A 314 -3.32 24.63 -9.76
C ASP A 314 -2.10 25.04 -8.91
N ARG A 315 -1.87 24.35 -7.79
CA ARG A 315 -0.86 24.72 -6.78
C ARG A 315 0.57 24.26 -7.13
N TRP A 316 0.74 23.41 -8.14
CA TRP A 316 2.07 22.95 -8.55
C TRP A 316 2.98 24.11 -9.01
N ARG A 317 2.40 25.20 -9.54
CA ARG A 317 3.17 26.36 -10.03
C ARG A 317 4.00 27.04 -8.94
N GLN A 318 3.63 26.87 -7.68
CA GLN A 318 4.31 27.48 -6.54
C GLN A 318 5.77 27.01 -6.43
N ILE A 319 6.08 25.80 -6.90
CA ILE A 319 7.42 25.20 -6.77
C ILE A 319 8.43 25.72 -7.80
N LEU A 320 7.97 26.42 -8.84
CA LEU A 320 8.80 26.72 -10.01
C LEU A 320 9.98 27.63 -9.68
N ASN A 321 9.77 28.56 -8.75
CA ASN A 321 10.73 29.60 -8.39
C ASN A 321 11.32 29.37 -6.99
N GLU A 322 11.30 28.12 -6.49
CA GLU A 322 11.79 27.81 -5.14
C GLU A 322 13.28 27.43 -5.10
N ALA A 323 13.94 27.22 -6.25
CA ALA A 323 15.36 26.83 -6.28
C ALA A 323 16.00 27.07 -7.65
N ASP A 324 16.36 28.30 -8.00
CA ASP A 324 16.73 28.69 -9.38
C ASP A 324 17.87 27.87 -9.98
N ARG A 325 18.78 27.37 -9.13
CA ARG A 325 19.94 26.58 -9.56
C ARG A 325 19.57 25.19 -10.11
N ILE A 326 18.38 24.69 -9.80
CA ILE A 326 17.89 23.35 -10.18
C ILE A 326 16.84 23.49 -11.27
N GLU A 327 17.18 23.09 -12.50
CA GLU A 327 16.34 23.25 -13.68
C GLU A 327 15.09 22.35 -13.67
N TYR A 328 15.24 21.09 -13.24
CA TYR A 328 14.13 20.13 -13.19
C TYR A 328 13.53 20.06 -11.78
N LYS A 329 12.25 20.37 -11.66
CA LYS A 329 11.53 20.35 -10.37
C LYS A 329 10.83 19.01 -10.20
N HIS A 330 11.29 18.18 -9.27
CA HIS A 330 10.51 16.99 -8.92
C HIS A 330 9.36 17.39 -8.00
N LEU A 331 8.19 16.80 -8.22
CA LEU A 331 7.00 17.06 -7.43
C LEU A 331 6.37 15.73 -7.01
N PHE A 332 6.47 15.40 -5.73
CA PHE A 332 5.79 14.26 -5.15
C PHE A 332 4.30 14.57 -4.97
N THR A 333 3.43 13.65 -5.42
CA THR A 333 2.00 13.74 -5.15
C THR A 333 1.28 12.41 -4.96
N LEU A 334 0.22 12.44 -4.16
CA LEU A 334 -0.73 11.34 -3.96
C LEU A 334 -1.96 11.46 -4.87
N GLN A 335 -2.05 12.53 -5.67
CA GLN A 335 -3.19 12.76 -6.56
C GLN A 335 -3.27 11.65 -7.61
N GLN A 336 -4.40 10.94 -7.63
CA GLN A 336 -4.68 9.92 -8.64
C GLN A 336 -5.21 10.60 -9.91
N GLY A 337 -4.29 10.85 -10.84
CA GLY A 337 -4.60 11.39 -12.16
C GLY A 337 -4.55 12.92 -12.21
N ILE A 338 -4.04 13.41 -13.34
CA ILE A 338 -3.97 14.82 -13.73
C ILE A 338 -4.36 14.85 -15.22
N SER A 339 -5.07 15.89 -15.65
CA SER A 339 -5.50 16.01 -17.04
C SER A 339 -4.30 16.12 -17.99
N GLU A 340 -4.45 15.64 -19.22
CA GLU A 340 -3.36 15.73 -20.22
C GLU A 340 -2.88 17.17 -20.43
N ASN A 341 -3.81 18.13 -20.55
CA ASN A 341 -3.48 19.55 -20.71
C ASN A 341 -2.61 20.07 -19.56
N GLN A 342 -2.95 19.71 -18.33
CA GLN A 342 -2.17 20.11 -17.17
C GLN A 342 -0.80 19.42 -17.15
N LEU A 343 -0.73 18.14 -17.50
CA LEU A 343 0.55 17.43 -17.61
C LEU A 343 1.45 18.06 -18.68
N VAL A 344 0.94 18.35 -19.88
CA VAL A 344 1.68 19.07 -20.94
C VAL A 344 2.30 20.34 -20.39
N GLU A 345 1.52 21.11 -19.63
CA GLU A 345 1.99 22.35 -19.04
C GLU A 345 3.08 22.13 -17.98
N MET A 346 2.89 21.15 -17.09
CA MET A 346 3.89 20.78 -16.08
C MET A 346 5.22 20.40 -16.73
N TYR A 347 5.21 19.55 -17.75
CA TYR A 347 6.42 19.15 -18.48
C TYR A 347 7.05 20.30 -19.26
N LYS A 348 6.23 21.22 -19.84
CA LYS A 348 6.74 22.45 -20.47
C LYS A 348 7.54 23.31 -19.49
N HIS A 349 7.13 23.33 -18.22
CA HIS A 349 7.83 24.00 -17.13
C HIS A 349 8.88 23.11 -16.41
N LYS A 350 9.26 21.97 -17.01
CA LYS A 350 10.29 21.04 -16.50
C LYS A 350 9.96 20.47 -15.11
N VAL A 351 8.67 20.36 -14.79
CA VAL A 351 8.19 19.66 -13.61
C VAL A 351 8.10 18.16 -13.92
N VAL A 352 8.73 17.35 -13.07
CA VAL A 352 8.74 15.89 -13.16
C VAL A 352 7.93 15.34 -11.99
N LEU A 353 6.87 14.60 -12.29
CA LEU A 353 6.05 14.01 -11.25
C LEU A 353 6.75 12.81 -10.61
N VAL A 354 6.66 12.73 -9.28
CA VAL A 354 7.00 11.55 -8.48
C VAL A 354 5.71 11.07 -7.83
N VAL A 355 5.30 9.84 -8.11
CA VAL A 355 3.98 9.31 -7.71
C VAL A 355 4.15 7.87 -7.25
N PRO A 356 3.50 7.44 -6.16
CA PRO A 356 3.48 6.04 -5.77
C PRO A 356 3.12 5.14 -6.95
N SER A 357 3.89 4.07 -7.16
CA SER A 357 3.77 3.19 -8.33
C SER A 357 2.35 2.67 -8.58
N LEU A 358 1.58 2.40 -7.51
CA LEU A 358 0.17 2.00 -7.58
C LEU A 358 -0.73 3.05 -8.25
N TYR A 359 -0.41 4.34 -8.11
CA TYR A 359 -1.22 5.45 -8.63
C TYR A 359 -0.82 5.87 -10.04
N ILE A 360 0.34 5.47 -10.57
CA ILE A 360 0.78 5.86 -11.94
C ILE A 360 -0.25 5.42 -13.00
N ARG A 361 -0.95 4.29 -12.78
CA ARG A 361 -1.97 3.79 -13.72
C ARG A 361 -3.17 4.70 -13.87
N SER A 362 -3.45 5.59 -12.91
CA SER A 362 -4.56 6.55 -13.00
C SER A 362 -4.24 7.76 -13.90
N PHE A 363 -3.01 7.87 -14.41
CA PHE A 363 -2.60 8.93 -15.32
C PHE A 363 -2.82 8.51 -16.79
N PRO A 364 -2.94 9.48 -17.72
CA PRO A 364 -3.06 9.20 -19.14
C PRO A 364 -1.87 8.38 -19.66
N ALA A 365 -2.14 7.39 -20.50
CA ALA A 365 -1.15 6.39 -20.94
C ALA A 365 0.10 7.03 -21.58
N SER A 366 -0.07 8.11 -22.34
CA SER A 366 0.99 8.86 -23.02
C SER A 366 2.01 9.53 -22.08
N PHE A 367 1.69 9.65 -20.78
CA PHE A 367 2.55 10.28 -19.78
C PHE A 367 3.12 9.33 -18.75
N ARG A 368 2.61 8.08 -18.64
CA ARG A 368 3.00 7.15 -17.57
C ARG A 368 4.51 6.90 -17.52
N ASP A 369 5.15 6.76 -18.68
CA ASP A 369 6.61 6.52 -18.78
C ASP A 369 7.47 7.74 -18.40
N LYS A 370 6.86 8.93 -18.30
CA LYS A 370 7.52 10.18 -17.90
C LYS A 370 7.40 10.46 -16.40
N ILE A 371 6.54 9.71 -15.70
CA ILE A 371 6.29 9.85 -14.26
C ILE A 371 7.23 8.89 -13.52
N LEU A 372 7.93 9.40 -12.50
CA LEU A 372 8.78 8.57 -11.64
C LEU A 372 7.97 7.95 -10.51
N SER A 373 8.30 6.71 -10.16
CA SER A 373 7.91 6.16 -8.84
C SER A 373 8.77 6.78 -7.74
N LEU A 374 8.33 6.67 -6.48
CA LEU A 374 9.13 7.12 -5.35
C LEU A 374 10.45 6.35 -5.27
N GLU A 375 10.40 5.03 -5.46
CA GLU A 375 11.57 4.16 -5.53
C GLU A 375 12.55 4.60 -6.63
N ASN A 376 12.07 4.92 -7.84
CA ASN A 376 12.92 5.36 -8.94
C ASN A 376 13.53 6.74 -8.68
N PHE A 377 12.79 7.65 -8.03
CA PHE A 377 13.34 8.94 -7.60
C PHE A 377 14.48 8.74 -6.59
N ILE A 378 14.26 7.92 -5.56
CA ILE A 378 15.27 7.59 -4.54
C ILE A 378 16.52 7.01 -5.20
N LEU A 379 16.36 6.03 -6.10
CA LEU A 379 17.49 5.40 -6.81
C LEU A 379 18.26 6.42 -7.65
N ARG A 380 17.56 7.33 -8.34
CA ARG A 380 18.18 8.37 -9.16
C ARG A 380 19.01 9.35 -8.34
N VAL A 381 18.48 9.79 -7.20
CA VAL A 381 19.20 10.67 -6.26
C VAL A 381 20.42 9.94 -5.70
N LYS A 382 20.25 8.69 -5.24
CA LYS A 382 21.32 7.87 -4.68
C LYS A 382 22.50 7.67 -5.64
N ASN A 383 22.23 7.48 -6.92
CA ASN A 383 23.27 7.33 -7.96
C ASN A 383 24.07 8.62 -8.23
N LYS A 384 23.66 9.76 -7.66
CA LYS A 384 24.31 11.06 -7.83
C LYS A 384 24.96 11.59 -6.55
N GLN A 385 24.84 10.85 -5.44
CA GLN A 385 25.41 11.18 -4.14
C GLN A 385 26.72 10.43 -3.88
#